data_AF-A0A820ENQ3-F1
#
_entry.id   AF-A0A820ENQ3-F1
#
_cell.length_a   1.000
_cell.length_b   1.000
_cell.length_c   1.000
_cell.angle_alpha   90.00
_cell.angle_beta   90.00
_cell.angle_gamma   90.00
#
_symmetry.space_group_name_H-M   'P 1'
#
loop_
_entity.id
_entity.type
_entity.pdbx_description
1 polymer ?
#
loop_
_entity_poly.entity_id
_entity_poly.type
_entity_poly.pdbx_seq_one_letter_code
_entity_poly.pdbx_strand_id
1 'polypeptide(L)'
;MTEHPSSLLFSNMNIIQDKEDEPFVEQENSDEDELEKFEDIRPSKNNIPWPLSTGLINEEDDIEQFTVNSLEKHYVRFLLDLREGHLLPQSIIKSITNYFTAMLNILFKIIHQQATQSSNSLLIPLADIEKLILQIKTSMCNIIKNEYQFSKRCEEHFEYVAPCEIKINDQGDCGYYVPIERSIKNLLNKADVITYLIDNLNDNIVQTKKDLDLMLTYRDDGIGITNPIGPKKDEHKLTLYYFVIEDLPDVVRSMLQSIGLVGICCTKYLSLETNPIKYFESMINDLNHLQTTGLSVQSFNGQLHFVFSLLTGDNLATHKIGGFQRNFNSGQFCHLCHISYEFRLTPLTDISFLPRRVTTHNMHVQQAVKSFNTKPVAGVVGESPLPHLIGFHPIKSLPNDLMHDFAEGICPGFIRLLLNCQ
;
A
#
# COMPACT_ATOMS: atom_id res chain seq x y z
N MET A 1 35.05 14.22 -10.83
CA MET A 1 33.70 14.82 -10.99
C MET A 1 33.09 14.18 -12.20
N THR A 2 32.41 13.06 -11.98
CA THR A 2 31.81 12.22 -13.01
C THR A 2 30.30 12.29 -12.81
N GLU A 3 29.63 12.84 -13.81
CA GLU A 3 28.17 12.96 -13.89
C GLU A 3 27.55 11.57 -14.01
N HIS A 4 26.56 11.29 -13.15
CA HIS A 4 25.67 10.14 -13.31
C HIS A 4 24.54 10.51 -14.30
N PRO A 5 24.15 9.63 -15.22
CA PRO A 5 23.07 9.91 -16.16
C PRO A 5 21.73 9.94 -15.41
N SER A 6 21.05 11.09 -15.48
CA SER A 6 19.66 11.25 -15.06
C SER A 6 18.74 10.35 -15.89
N SER A 7 17.87 9.57 -15.23
CA SER A 7 16.85 8.69 -15.82
C SER A 7 16.05 9.36 -16.94
N LEU A 8 15.97 8.72 -18.11
CA LEU A 8 15.27 9.19 -19.31
C LEU A 8 13.74 9.29 -19.14
N LEU A 9 13.16 8.60 -18.15
CA LEU A 9 11.72 8.66 -17.85
C LEU A 9 11.23 10.09 -17.53
N PHE A 10 12.04 10.91 -16.83
CA PHE A 10 11.69 12.31 -16.58
C PHE A 10 11.72 13.19 -17.84
N SER A 11 12.52 12.83 -18.84
CA SER A 11 12.56 13.57 -20.10
C SER A 11 11.34 13.26 -20.99
N ASN A 12 10.85 12.02 -20.97
CA ASN A 12 9.72 11.60 -21.82
C ASN A 12 8.35 12.00 -21.27
N MET A 13 8.18 12.19 -19.96
CA MET A 13 6.97 12.83 -19.41
C MET A 13 6.91 14.34 -19.68
N ASN A 14 8.04 15.00 -19.96
CA ASN A 14 8.06 16.43 -20.30
C ASN A 14 7.78 16.71 -21.79
N ILE A 15 7.93 15.72 -22.68
CA ILE A 15 7.77 15.93 -24.13
C ILE A 15 6.29 16.05 -24.57
N ILE A 16 5.33 15.64 -23.73
CA ILE A 16 3.90 15.78 -24.05
C ILE A 16 3.36 17.20 -23.75
N GLN A 17 4.11 18.05 -23.03
CA GLN A 17 3.65 19.41 -22.68
C GLN A 17 4.40 20.55 -23.37
N ASP A 18 5.46 20.27 -24.16
CA ASP A 18 6.30 21.31 -24.80
C ASP A 18 6.14 21.37 -26.34
N LYS A 19 5.05 20.84 -26.90
CA LYS A 19 4.70 21.02 -28.33
C LYS A 19 3.32 21.65 -28.50
N GLU A 20 3.22 22.95 -28.29
CA GLU A 20 2.12 23.75 -28.83
C GLU A 20 2.67 25.11 -29.30
N ASP A 21 2.94 25.19 -30.61
CA ASP A 21 3.01 26.42 -31.40
C ASP A 21 2.86 26.02 -32.89
N GLU A 22 1.76 25.35 -33.25
CA GLU A 22 1.28 25.35 -34.64
C GLU A 22 -0.26 25.45 -34.66
N PRO A 23 -0.84 26.30 -35.53
CA PRO A 23 -2.28 26.54 -35.56
C PRO A 23 -3.03 25.33 -36.12
N PHE A 24 -4.05 24.90 -35.38
CA PHE A 24 -4.99 23.85 -35.76
C PHE A 24 -5.79 24.31 -36.99
N VAL A 25 -5.59 23.62 -38.13
CA VAL A 25 -6.42 23.77 -39.34
C VAL A 25 -7.44 22.63 -39.33
N GLU A 26 -8.73 22.97 -39.22
CA GLU A 26 -9.81 22.01 -39.38
C GLU A 26 -9.82 21.48 -40.82
N GLN A 27 -9.59 20.18 -40.99
CA GLN A 27 -10.04 19.45 -42.16
C GLN A 27 -11.25 18.60 -41.76
N GLU A 28 -12.43 19.04 -42.21
CA GLU A 28 -13.62 18.22 -42.27
C GLU A 28 -13.36 17.02 -43.18
N ASN A 29 -13.32 15.82 -42.62
CA ASN A 29 -13.57 14.59 -43.37
C ASN A 29 -14.68 13.83 -42.66
N SER A 30 -15.80 13.71 -43.36
CA SER A 30 -16.95 12.90 -43.06
C SER A 30 -16.60 11.43 -43.23
N ASP A 31 -16.54 10.67 -42.16
CA ASP A 31 -16.63 9.20 -42.19
C ASP A 31 -17.48 8.74 -40.98
N GLU A 32 -18.77 9.07 -41.05
CA GLU A 32 -19.82 8.38 -40.32
C GLU A 32 -19.99 6.99 -40.95
N ASP A 33 -19.15 5.99 -40.62
CA ASP A 33 -19.44 4.55 -40.90
C ASP A 33 -18.42 3.52 -40.33
N GLU A 34 -17.77 3.79 -39.18
CA GLU A 34 -16.92 2.76 -38.50
C GLU A 34 -17.16 2.65 -36.97
N LEU A 35 -18.44 2.69 -36.54
CA LEU A 35 -18.83 2.51 -35.12
C LEU A 35 -19.41 1.13 -34.78
N GLU A 36 -19.14 0.10 -35.58
CA GLU A 36 -19.50 -1.29 -35.27
C GLU A 36 -18.32 -2.24 -35.52
N LYS A 37 -17.42 -2.35 -34.53
CA LYS A 37 -16.56 -3.53 -34.25
C LYS A 37 -15.68 -3.31 -33.00
N PHE A 38 -16.30 -3.04 -31.86
CA PHE A 38 -15.69 -3.41 -30.58
C PHE A 38 -16.01 -4.89 -30.33
N GLU A 39 -15.31 -5.78 -31.03
CA GLU A 39 -15.24 -7.17 -30.61
C GLU A 39 -14.49 -7.22 -29.28
N ASP A 40 -15.18 -7.81 -28.30
CA ASP A 40 -14.81 -8.07 -26.92
C ASP A 40 -13.49 -8.88 -26.87
N ILE A 41 -12.32 -8.22 -27.00
CA ILE A 41 -11.03 -8.83 -26.61
C ILE A 41 -10.94 -8.76 -25.09
N ARG A 42 -11.81 -9.52 -24.42
CA ARG A 42 -11.53 -9.97 -23.06
C ARG A 42 -10.42 -11.00 -23.20
N PRO A 43 -9.25 -10.82 -22.56
CA PRO A 43 -8.38 -11.97 -22.36
C PRO A 43 -9.22 -13.05 -21.71
N SER A 44 -9.18 -14.26 -22.26
CA SER A 44 -10.03 -15.37 -21.86
C SER A 44 -10.04 -15.47 -20.33
N LYS A 45 -11.18 -15.13 -19.73
CA LYS A 45 -11.52 -15.52 -18.35
C LYS A 45 -11.51 -17.04 -18.34
N ASN A 46 -10.36 -17.65 -18.01
CA ASN A 46 -10.11 -19.04 -17.63
C ASN A 46 -8.66 -19.40 -18.00
N ASN A 47 -7.69 -18.96 -17.18
CA ASN A 47 -6.38 -19.60 -16.91
C ASN A 47 -5.37 -18.61 -16.29
N ILE A 48 -5.78 -17.88 -15.25
CA ILE A 48 -4.81 -17.39 -14.27
C ILE A 48 -4.93 -18.38 -13.11
N PRO A 49 -4.04 -19.38 -12.98
CA PRO A 49 -4.01 -20.25 -11.81
C PRO A 49 -3.39 -19.43 -10.68
N TRP A 50 -4.15 -18.46 -10.20
CA TRP A 50 -3.88 -17.82 -8.92
C TRP A 50 -4.78 -18.47 -7.88
N PRO A 51 -4.24 -19.39 -7.08
CA PRO A 51 -4.67 -19.49 -5.72
C PRO A 51 -3.44 -19.41 -4.81
N LEU A 52 -3.28 -18.30 -4.09
CA LEU A 52 -2.98 -18.49 -2.68
C LEU A 52 -4.30 -18.89 -2.05
N SER A 53 -4.48 -20.21 -2.00
CA SER A 53 -5.17 -20.91 -0.92
C SER A 53 -5.72 -19.97 0.14
N THR A 54 -7.02 -19.75 0.09
CA THR A 54 -7.77 -19.39 1.30
C THR A 54 -7.35 -20.40 2.35
N GLY A 55 -6.60 -19.95 3.37
CA GLY A 55 -5.97 -20.80 4.37
C GLY A 55 -6.96 -21.77 5.01
N LEU A 56 -7.07 -22.93 4.39
CA LEU A 56 -7.57 -24.19 4.89
C LEU A 56 -6.56 -25.19 4.33
N ILE A 57 -5.46 -25.34 5.07
CA ILE A 57 -4.47 -26.43 4.93
C ILE A 57 -4.12 -26.69 3.45
N ASN A 58 -3.16 -25.96 2.90
CA ASN A 58 -2.42 -26.52 1.77
C ASN A 58 -1.64 -27.70 2.34
N GLU A 59 -2.11 -28.91 2.04
CA GLU A 59 -1.38 -30.15 2.30
C GLU A 59 -0.07 -30.23 1.48
N GLU A 60 0.17 -29.26 0.59
CA GLU A 60 1.30 -29.13 -0.34
C GLU A 60 2.36 -28.10 0.10
N ASP A 61 2.42 -27.68 1.36
CA ASP A 61 3.68 -27.13 1.89
C ASP A 61 4.68 -28.30 1.91
N ASP A 62 5.59 -28.35 0.93
CA ASP A 62 6.64 -29.36 0.76
C ASP A 62 7.24 -29.80 2.12
N ILE A 63 6.71 -30.88 2.69
CA ILE A 63 7.25 -31.47 3.92
C ILE A 63 8.46 -32.32 3.51
N GLU A 64 9.54 -31.66 3.09
CA GLU A 64 10.79 -32.36 2.77
C GLU A 64 11.40 -32.99 4.04
N GLN A 65 11.07 -32.49 5.24
CA GLN A 65 11.44 -33.10 6.53
C GLN A 65 10.40 -32.86 7.65
N PHE A 66 9.96 -33.95 8.30
CA PHE A 66 9.13 -33.89 9.51
C PHE A 66 9.98 -33.55 10.74
N THR A 67 10.08 -32.25 11.06
CA THR A 67 10.85 -31.75 12.21
C THR A 67 9.95 -31.03 13.22
N VAL A 68 10.46 -30.84 14.45
CA VAL A 68 9.80 -29.98 15.46
C VAL A 68 9.61 -28.56 14.92
N ASN A 69 10.53 -28.07 14.08
CA ASN A 69 10.42 -26.77 13.44
C ASN A 69 9.25 -26.71 12.45
N SER A 70 9.02 -27.77 11.68
CA SER A 70 7.88 -27.87 10.77
C SER A 70 6.55 -27.85 11.54
N LEU A 71 6.46 -28.55 12.67
CA LEU A 71 5.29 -28.49 13.55
C LEU A 71 5.11 -27.09 14.15
N GLU A 72 6.20 -26.45 14.55
CA GLU A 72 6.17 -25.08 15.08
C GLU A 72 5.60 -24.10 14.05
N LYS A 73 6.08 -24.14 12.80
CA LYS A 73 5.55 -23.34 11.68
C LYS A 73 4.04 -23.50 11.53
N HIS A 74 3.54 -24.74 11.46
CA HIS A 74 2.11 -25.03 11.32
C HIS A 74 1.30 -24.53 12.52
N TYR A 75 1.84 -24.66 13.73
CA TYR A 75 1.17 -24.19 14.92
C TYR A 75 1.09 -22.66 14.96
N VAL A 76 2.15 -21.95 14.57
CA VAL A 76 2.11 -20.48 14.43
C VAL A 76 1.08 -20.07 13.38
N ARG A 77 0.98 -20.79 12.24
CA ARG A 77 -0.06 -20.53 11.24
C ARG A 77 -1.46 -20.71 11.80
N PHE A 78 -1.71 -21.82 12.48
CA PHE A 78 -2.98 -22.08 13.15
C PHE A 78 -3.36 -20.95 14.11
N LEU A 79 -2.41 -20.46 14.90
CA LEU A 79 -2.63 -19.34 15.81
C LEU A 79 -2.90 -18.02 15.07
N LEU A 80 -2.20 -17.74 13.96
CA LEU A 80 -2.46 -16.58 13.12
C LEU A 80 -3.90 -16.61 12.57
N ASP A 81 -4.34 -17.74 12.04
CA ASP A 81 -5.69 -17.87 11.48
C ASP A 81 -6.77 -17.70 12.58
N LEU A 82 -6.55 -18.27 13.78
CA LEU A 82 -7.43 -18.05 14.93
C LEU A 82 -7.49 -16.58 15.37
N ARG A 83 -6.36 -15.90 15.37
CA ARG A 83 -6.26 -14.54 15.89
C ARG A 83 -6.75 -13.50 14.90
N GLU A 84 -6.28 -13.57 13.66
CA GLU A 84 -6.53 -12.53 12.65
C GLU A 84 -7.74 -12.90 11.76
N GLY A 85 -7.93 -14.18 11.46
CA GLY A 85 -9.07 -14.65 10.67
C GLY A 85 -10.36 -14.80 11.50
N HIS A 86 -10.23 -15.28 12.74
CA HIS A 86 -11.37 -15.51 13.64
C HIS A 86 -11.48 -14.53 14.80
N LEU A 87 -10.58 -13.54 14.90
CA LEU A 87 -10.60 -12.48 15.91
C LEU A 87 -10.67 -13.01 17.35
N LEU A 88 -10.06 -14.19 17.61
CA LEU A 88 -10.12 -14.79 18.93
C LEU A 88 -9.23 -14.04 19.93
N PRO A 89 -9.75 -13.71 21.13
CA PRO A 89 -8.95 -13.05 22.16
C PRO A 89 -7.75 -13.90 22.61
N GLN A 90 -6.67 -13.24 23.02
CA GLN A 90 -5.46 -13.91 23.52
C GLN A 90 -5.72 -14.88 24.68
N SER A 91 -6.73 -14.61 25.52
CA SER A 91 -7.13 -15.53 26.61
C SER A 91 -7.70 -16.85 26.09
N ILE A 92 -8.45 -16.81 24.99
CA ILE A 92 -9.00 -17.99 24.33
C ILE A 92 -7.87 -18.78 23.64
N ILE A 93 -6.98 -18.09 22.94
CA ILE A 93 -5.79 -18.70 22.32
C ILE A 93 -4.93 -19.44 23.36
N LYS A 94 -4.69 -18.82 24.51
CA LYS A 94 -3.99 -19.46 25.63
C LYS A 94 -4.71 -20.72 26.13
N SER A 95 -6.04 -20.66 26.22
CA SER A 95 -6.86 -21.81 26.65
C SER A 95 -6.78 -22.95 25.65
N ILE A 96 -6.91 -22.67 24.35
CA ILE A 96 -6.77 -23.64 23.26
C ILE A 96 -5.40 -24.34 23.37
N THR A 97 -4.33 -23.56 23.52
CA THR A 97 -2.96 -24.08 23.67
C THR A 97 -2.81 -25.03 24.87
N ASN A 98 -3.42 -24.67 26.00
CA ASN A 98 -3.42 -25.51 27.21
C ASN A 98 -4.16 -26.83 26.97
N TYR A 99 -5.29 -26.81 26.28
CA TYR A 99 -6.03 -28.02 25.92
C TYR A 99 -5.22 -28.91 24.95
N PHE A 100 -4.58 -28.33 23.93
CA PHE A 100 -3.66 -29.07 23.05
C PHE A 100 -2.53 -29.73 23.83
N THR A 101 -1.90 -28.98 24.74
CA THR A 101 -0.84 -29.48 25.62
C THR A 101 -1.31 -30.63 26.52
N ALA A 102 -2.55 -30.56 27.01
CA ALA A 102 -3.18 -31.62 27.79
C ALA A 102 -3.50 -32.87 26.95
N MET A 103 -4.01 -32.69 25.72
CA MET A 103 -4.23 -33.80 24.79
C MET A 103 -2.93 -34.53 24.45
N LEU A 104 -1.85 -33.79 24.19
CA LEU A 104 -0.52 -34.38 23.98
C LEU A 104 -0.02 -35.16 25.20
N ASN A 105 -0.33 -34.72 26.44
CA ASN A 105 -0.03 -35.48 27.66
C ASN A 105 -0.79 -36.81 27.72
N ILE A 106 -2.08 -36.78 27.36
CA ILE A 106 -2.92 -37.98 27.36
C ILE A 106 -2.43 -38.96 26.30
N LEU A 107 -2.12 -38.47 25.09
CA LEU A 107 -1.58 -39.29 24.00
C LEU A 107 -0.27 -39.98 24.42
N PHE A 108 0.65 -39.25 25.05
CA PHE A 108 1.87 -39.84 25.58
C PHE A 108 1.60 -40.96 26.59
N LYS A 109 0.67 -40.75 27.53
CA LYS A 109 0.29 -41.76 28.53
C LYS A 109 -0.29 -43.02 27.88
N ILE A 110 -1.09 -42.88 26.82
CA ILE A 110 -1.63 -44.00 26.04
C ILE A 110 -0.49 -44.79 25.37
N ILE A 111 0.43 -44.09 24.70
CA ILE A 111 1.60 -44.73 24.06
C ILE A 111 2.43 -45.48 25.10
N HIS A 112 2.69 -44.86 26.25
CA HIS A 112 3.45 -45.48 27.34
C HIS A 112 2.75 -46.72 27.88
N GLN A 113 1.42 -46.71 28.03
CA GLN A 113 0.66 -47.87 28.49
C GLN A 113 0.67 -49.02 27.48
N GLN A 114 0.54 -48.73 26.19
CA GLN A 114 0.60 -49.75 25.13
C GLN A 114 2.01 -50.36 25.02
N ALA A 115 3.04 -49.53 25.17
CA ALA A 115 4.44 -49.95 25.16
C ALA A 115 4.80 -50.94 26.27
N THR A 116 4.28 -50.72 27.48
CA THR A 116 4.56 -51.60 28.63
C THR A 116 3.77 -52.90 28.60
N GLN A 117 2.61 -52.93 27.92
CA GLN A 117 1.78 -54.12 27.76
C GLN A 117 2.22 -55.02 26.60
N SER A 118 2.90 -54.45 25.60
CA SER A 118 3.42 -55.17 24.45
C SER A 118 4.77 -55.80 24.78
N SER A 119 4.92 -57.13 24.69
CA SER A 119 6.21 -57.83 24.90
C SER A 119 7.28 -57.54 23.84
N ASN A 120 7.01 -56.64 22.89
CA ASN A 120 7.92 -56.21 21.84
C ASN A 120 8.65 -54.94 22.27
N SER A 121 9.97 -54.94 22.16
CA SER A 121 10.79 -53.73 22.29
C SER A 121 10.40 -52.72 21.21
N LEU A 122 9.99 -51.51 21.62
CA LEU A 122 9.83 -50.39 20.71
C LEU A 122 11.13 -50.10 19.97
N LEU A 123 11.05 -49.70 18.69
CA LEU A 123 12.19 -49.19 17.94
C LEU A 123 12.73 -47.87 18.51
N ILE A 124 11.89 -47.08 19.19
CA ILE A 124 12.25 -45.79 19.78
C ILE A 124 12.07 -45.86 21.30
N PRO A 125 13.10 -45.52 22.10
CA PRO A 125 13.00 -45.44 23.55
C PRO A 125 11.88 -44.49 24.00
N LEU A 126 11.10 -44.91 25.00
CA LEU A 126 10.03 -44.09 25.60
C LEU A 126 10.55 -42.72 26.10
N ALA A 127 11.79 -42.67 26.59
CA ALA A 127 12.44 -41.44 27.04
C ALA A 127 12.65 -40.43 25.89
N ASP A 128 12.92 -40.90 24.67
CA ASP A 128 13.09 -40.03 23.51
C ASP A 128 11.74 -39.46 23.05
N ILE A 129 10.68 -40.26 23.12
CA ILE A 129 9.30 -39.80 22.86
C ILE A 129 8.89 -38.75 23.90
N GLU A 130 9.17 -38.98 25.19
CA GLU A 130 8.88 -38.03 26.26
C GLU A 130 9.60 -36.70 26.03
N LYS A 131 10.90 -36.76 25.69
CA LYS A 131 11.72 -35.58 25.38
C LYS A 131 11.16 -34.80 24.20
N LEU A 132 10.76 -35.48 23.12
CA LEU A 132 10.15 -34.86 21.94
C LEU A 132 8.83 -34.15 22.31
N ILE A 133 7.96 -34.81 23.07
CA ILE A 133 6.69 -34.24 23.50
C ILE A 133 6.91 -33.04 24.42
N LEU A 134 7.88 -33.10 25.32
CA LEU A 134 8.26 -31.97 26.16
C LEU A 134 8.76 -30.79 25.32
N GLN A 135 9.61 -31.04 24.32
CA GLN A 135 10.09 -30.02 23.39
C GLN A 135 8.94 -29.33 22.64
N ILE A 136 8.00 -30.11 22.09
CA ILE A 136 6.82 -29.59 21.39
C ILE A 136 6.01 -28.66 22.32
N LYS A 137 5.74 -29.11 23.54
CA LYS A 137 4.97 -28.32 24.52
C LYS A 137 5.66 -27.03 24.90
N THR A 138 6.95 -27.10 25.18
CA THR A 138 7.75 -25.93 25.51
C THR A 138 7.73 -24.92 24.36
N SER A 139 7.86 -25.38 23.11
CA SER A 139 7.73 -24.52 21.93
C SER A 139 6.35 -23.85 21.86
N MET A 140 5.25 -24.63 21.93
CA MET A 140 3.88 -24.10 21.88
C MET A 140 3.61 -23.05 22.98
N CYS A 141 3.99 -23.36 24.22
CA CYS A 141 3.83 -22.44 25.35
C CYS A 141 4.69 -21.17 25.22
N ASN A 142 5.88 -21.28 24.62
CA ASN A 142 6.75 -20.13 24.40
C ASN A 142 6.17 -19.17 23.35
N ILE A 143 5.54 -19.70 22.28
CA ILE A 143 4.90 -18.90 21.23
C ILE A 143 3.84 -17.97 21.80
N ILE A 144 2.95 -18.50 22.66
CA ILE A 144 1.81 -17.75 23.21
C ILE A 144 2.14 -16.92 24.46
N LYS A 145 3.42 -16.90 24.88
CA LYS A 145 3.85 -16.28 26.14
C LYS A 145 3.52 -14.78 26.17
N ASN A 146 3.84 -14.08 25.09
CA ASN A 146 3.54 -12.66 24.89
C ASN A 146 3.58 -12.31 23.39
N GLU A 147 3.15 -11.10 23.06
CA GLU A 147 3.10 -10.61 21.68
C GLU A 147 4.45 -10.68 20.98
N TYR A 148 5.51 -10.29 21.68
CA TYR A 148 6.86 -10.29 21.12
C TYR A 148 7.30 -11.69 20.66
N GLN A 149 7.07 -12.73 21.46
CA GLN A 149 7.42 -14.10 21.07
C GLN A 149 6.61 -14.56 19.86
N PHE A 150 5.32 -14.25 19.82
CA PHE A 150 4.47 -14.59 18.69
C PHE A 150 4.93 -13.91 17.40
N SER A 151 5.12 -12.57 17.43
CA SER A 151 5.59 -11.81 16.27
C SER A 151 6.96 -12.27 15.79
N LYS A 152 7.89 -12.55 16.71
CA LYS A 152 9.21 -13.10 16.36
C LYS A 152 9.10 -14.41 15.59
N ARG A 153 8.19 -15.30 15.97
CA ARG A 153 7.96 -16.55 15.22
C ARG A 153 7.28 -16.31 13.88
N CYS A 154 6.46 -15.28 13.75
CA CYS A 154 5.92 -14.87 12.46
C CYS A 154 7.03 -14.32 11.54
N GLU A 155 7.99 -13.57 12.07
CA GLU A 155 9.17 -13.11 11.32
C GLU A 155 10.02 -14.29 10.84
N GLU A 156 10.31 -15.25 11.73
CA GLU A 156 11.12 -16.44 11.44
C GLU A 156 10.48 -17.36 10.40
N HIS A 157 9.16 -17.58 10.48
CA HIS A 157 8.47 -18.61 9.67
C HIS A 157 7.74 -18.07 8.44
N PHE A 158 7.34 -16.79 8.43
CA PHE A 158 6.47 -16.21 7.41
C PHE A 158 6.96 -14.87 6.86
N GLU A 159 8.23 -14.52 7.13
CA GLU A 159 8.82 -13.25 6.71
C GLU A 159 7.95 -12.03 7.08
N TYR A 160 7.31 -12.08 8.26
CA TYR A 160 6.48 -10.98 8.74
C TYR A 160 7.31 -9.69 8.84
N VAL A 161 6.75 -8.57 8.37
CA VAL A 161 7.36 -7.25 8.45
C VAL A 161 6.69 -6.48 9.59
N ALA A 162 7.35 -6.47 10.76
CA ALA A 162 6.85 -5.73 11.91
C ALA A 162 6.87 -4.21 11.69
N PRO A 163 5.85 -3.47 12.14
CA PRO A 163 5.85 -2.02 12.09
C PRO A 163 6.88 -1.42 13.05
N CYS A 164 7.50 -0.32 12.63
CA CYS A 164 8.33 0.55 13.43
C CYS A 164 7.49 1.68 14.03
N GLU A 165 7.66 1.94 15.32
CA GLU A 165 7.01 3.08 15.99
C GLU A 165 7.75 4.39 15.69
N ILE A 166 7.01 5.38 15.18
CA ILE A 166 7.49 6.73 14.95
C ILE A 166 6.91 7.63 16.04
N LYS A 167 7.79 8.15 16.90
CA LYS A 167 7.42 9.14 17.90
C LYS A 167 7.16 10.49 17.22
N ILE A 168 5.91 10.93 17.17
CA ILE A 168 5.52 12.18 16.52
C ILE A 168 5.99 13.38 17.35
N ASN A 169 5.77 13.35 18.66
CA ASN A 169 6.14 14.42 19.58
C ASN A 169 6.66 13.88 20.92
N ASP A 170 7.15 14.78 21.77
CA ASP A 170 7.67 14.45 23.11
C ASP A 170 6.57 14.12 24.12
N GLN A 171 5.30 14.35 23.76
CA GLN A 171 4.12 14.05 24.59
C GLN A 171 3.74 12.56 24.52
N GLY A 172 4.42 11.78 23.69
CA GLY A 172 4.21 10.33 23.54
C GLY A 172 3.25 9.95 22.42
N ASP A 173 2.79 10.90 21.60
CA ASP A 173 1.98 10.57 20.43
C ASP A 173 2.84 9.85 19.40
N CYS A 174 2.36 8.70 18.92
CA CYS A 174 3.06 7.89 17.94
C CYS A 174 2.23 7.59 16.70
N GLY A 175 2.94 7.32 15.60
CA GLY A 175 2.43 6.63 14.42
C GLY A 175 3.24 5.36 14.18
N TYR A 176 2.80 4.53 13.25
CA TYR A 176 3.44 3.27 12.92
C TYR A 176 3.76 3.25 11.43
N TYR A 177 4.97 2.84 11.09
CA TYR A 177 5.45 2.70 9.72
C TYR A 177 5.85 1.26 9.46
N VAL A 178 5.43 0.70 8.34
CA VAL A 178 5.81 -0.64 7.89
C VAL A 178 6.93 -0.48 6.86
N PRO A 179 8.14 -1.01 7.11
CA PRO A 179 9.26 -0.91 6.18
C PRO A 179 8.91 -1.41 4.78
N ILE A 180 8.93 -0.49 3.82
CA ILE A 180 8.41 -0.74 2.47
C ILE A 180 9.37 -1.65 1.71
N GLU A 181 10.67 -1.45 1.87
CA GLU A 181 11.69 -2.27 1.20
C GLU A 181 11.53 -3.75 1.53
N ARG A 182 11.34 -4.06 2.82
CA ARG A 182 11.12 -5.44 3.28
C ARG A 182 9.80 -5.99 2.75
N SER A 183 8.76 -5.17 2.77
CA SER A 183 7.42 -5.56 2.29
C SER A 183 7.44 -5.90 0.79
N ILE A 184 8.06 -5.05 -0.03
CA ILE A 184 8.22 -5.29 -1.47
C ILE A 184 9.10 -6.50 -1.72
N LYS A 185 10.24 -6.62 -1.02
CA LYS A 185 11.14 -7.77 -1.17
C LYS A 185 10.43 -9.08 -0.90
N ASN A 186 9.65 -9.17 0.18
CA ASN A 186 8.93 -10.39 0.54
C ASN A 186 7.78 -10.67 -0.45
N LEU A 187 7.12 -9.62 -0.97
CA LEU A 187 6.12 -9.76 -2.02
C LEU A 187 6.73 -10.32 -3.32
N LEU A 188 7.89 -9.82 -3.73
CA LEU A 188 8.58 -10.24 -4.95
C LEU A 188 9.35 -11.56 -4.82
N ASN A 189 9.64 -12.03 -3.61
CA ASN A 189 10.19 -13.38 -3.41
C ASN A 189 9.15 -14.47 -3.65
N LYS A 190 7.85 -14.13 -3.74
CA LYS A 190 6.81 -15.09 -4.12
C LYS A 190 6.94 -15.39 -5.62
N ALA A 191 7.16 -16.67 -5.94
CA ALA A 191 7.49 -17.13 -7.29
C ALA A 191 6.42 -16.76 -8.33
N ASP A 192 5.15 -16.80 -7.94
CA ASP A 192 4.01 -16.39 -8.75
C ASP A 192 4.07 -14.89 -9.08
N VAL A 193 4.21 -14.02 -8.08
CA VAL A 193 4.24 -12.56 -8.26
C VAL A 193 5.38 -12.12 -9.18
N ILE A 194 6.59 -12.62 -8.96
CA ILE A 194 7.74 -12.22 -9.78
C ILE A 194 7.66 -12.73 -11.21
N THR A 195 7.07 -13.91 -11.42
CA THR A 195 6.84 -14.44 -12.78
C THR A 195 5.88 -13.52 -13.53
N TYR A 196 4.74 -13.17 -12.94
CA TYR A 196 3.79 -12.24 -13.57
C TYR A 196 4.41 -10.86 -13.83
N LEU A 197 5.24 -10.37 -12.91
CA LEU A 197 5.92 -9.10 -13.07
C LEU A 197 6.92 -9.14 -14.25
N ILE A 198 7.77 -10.18 -14.31
CA ILE A 198 8.76 -10.33 -15.37
C ILE A 198 8.08 -10.50 -16.74
N ASP A 199 7.02 -11.30 -16.81
CA ASP A 199 6.26 -11.49 -18.05
C ASP A 199 5.67 -10.16 -18.53
N ASN A 200 5.02 -9.41 -17.63
CA ASN A 200 4.46 -8.10 -17.97
C ASN A 200 5.55 -7.07 -18.35
N LEU A 201 6.71 -7.09 -17.68
CA LEU A 201 7.84 -6.24 -18.04
C LEU A 201 8.39 -6.57 -19.42
N ASN A 202 8.56 -7.85 -19.75
CA ASN A 202 9.06 -8.27 -21.06
C ASN A 202 8.12 -7.81 -22.18
N ASP A 203 6.81 -7.98 -21.98
CA ASP A 203 5.80 -7.49 -22.94
C ASP A 203 5.88 -5.97 -23.12
N ASN A 204 6.02 -5.23 -22.01
CA ASN A 204 6.14 -3.77 -22.03
C ASN A 204 7.45 -3.26 -22.67
N ILE A 205 8.58 -3.93 -22.45
CA ILE A 205 9.87 -3.57 -23.05
C ILE A 205 9.80 -3.72 -24.57
N VAL A 206 9.26 -4.85 -25.03
CA VAL A 206 9.10 -5.14 -26.47
C VAL A 206 8.25 -4.05 -27.15
N GLN A 207 7.22 -3.56 -26.46
CA GLN A 207 6.30 -2.56 -27.00
C GLN A 207 6.82 -1.11 -26.88
N THR A 208 7.49 -0.75 -25.79
CA THR A 208 7.72 0.66 -25.42
C THR A 208 9.18 1.10 -25.37
N LYS A 209 10.16 0.19 -25.45
CA LYS A 209 11.59 0.47 -25.24
C LYS A 209 11.89 1.28 -23.96
N LYS A 210 11.08 1.10 -22.91
CA LYS A 210 11.26 1.77 -21.62
C LYS A 210 12.28 1.04 -20.74
N ASP A 211 12.85 1.79 -19.79
CA ASP A 211 13.67 1.27 -18.70
C ASP A 211 12.86 0.30 -17.81
N LEU A 212 13.56 -0.60 -17.11
CA LEU A 212 13.03 -1.65 -16.22
C LEU A 212 12.54 -1.13 -14.85
N ASP A 213 12.45 0.19 -14.68
CA ASP A 213 12.08 0.81 -13.41
C ASP A 213 10.59 0.58 -13.13
N LEU A 214 10.31 0.09 -11.92
CA LEU A 214 8.96 -0.25 -11.45
C LEU A 214 8.28 0.95 -10.82
N MET A 215 7.01 1.16 -11.09
CA MET A 215 6.24 2.28 -10.60
C MET A 215 5.48 1.94 -9.31
N LEU A 216 5.63 2.80 -8.29
CA LEU A 216 4.89 2.71 -7.03
C LEU A 216 3.87 3.84 -6.90
N THR A 217 2.60 3.47 -6.73
CA THR A 217 1.53 4.41 -6.36
C THR A 217 1.22 4.30 -4.89
N TYR A 218 1.09 5.46 -4.24
CA TYR A 218 0.71 5.59 -2.84
C TYR A 218 -0.73 6.02 -2.70
N ARG A 219 -1.41 5.52 -1.67
CA ARG A 219 -2.82 5.87 -1.38
C ARG A 219 -2.96 6.35 0.05
N ASP A 220 -3.59 7.50 0.24
CA ASP A 220 -4.07 7.99 1.55
C ASP A 220 -5.53 7.54 1.73
N ASP A 221 -5.83 6.96 2.88
CA ASP A 221 -7.19 6.63 3.29
C ASP A 221 -7.42 6.98 4.77
N GLY A 222 -8.67 7.31 5.12
CA GLY A 222 -9.07 7.74 6.45
C GLY A 222 -10.18 6.87 7.03
N ILE A 223 -9.89 6.17 8.14
CA ILE A 223 -10.88 5.34 8.85
C ILE A 223 -11.30 5.97 10.18
N GLY A 224 -12.61 6.08 10.42
CA GLY A 224 -13.17 6.41 11.72
C GLY A 224 -13.41 5.15 12.54
N ILE A 225 -12.83 5.05 13.75
CA ILE A 225 -13.02 3.89 14.64
C ILE A 225 -14.26 4.05 15.55
N THR A 226 -14.75 5.28 15.73
CA THR A 226 -15.93 5.55 16.56
C THR A 226 -17.23 5.39 15.77
N ASN A 227 -18.36 5.57 16.45
CA ASN A 227 -19.66 5.63 15.77
C ASN A 227 -19.58 6.67 14.62
N PRO A 228 -19.82 6.25 13.37
CA PRO A 228 -19.73 7.15 12.21
C PRO A 228 -20.75 8.29 12.27
N ILE A 229 -21.76 8.16 13.13
CA ILE A 229 -22.83 9.14 13.34
C ILE A 229 -22.61 9.80 14.71
N GLY A 230 -22.29 11.10 14.70
CA GLY A 230 -22.23 11.92 15.90
C GLY A 230 -21.15 13.01 15.86
N PRO A 231 -21.13 13.90 16.86
CA PRO A 231 -20.20 15.03 16.93
C PRO A 231 -18.73 14.62 17.15
N LYS A 232 -18.49 13.36 17.54
CA LYS A 232 -17.17 12.79 17.87
C LYS A 232 -16.70 11.73 16.86
N LYS A 233 -17.32 11.67 15.68
CA LYS A 233 -16.99 10.68 14.63
C LYS A 233 -15.51 10.73 14.18
N ASP A 234 -14.88 11.90 14.27
CA ASP A 234 -13.49 12.11 13.84
C ASP A 234 -12.49 12.14 15.02
N GLU A 235 -12.94 11.97 16.27
CA GLU A 235 -12.08 12.10 17.47
C GLU A 235 -10.94 11.07 17.50
N HIS A 236 -11.22 9.87 16.98
CA HIS A 236 -10.26 8.77 16.86
C HIS A 236 -10.08 8.34 15.40
N LYS A 237 -10.16 9.29 14.45
CA LYS A 237 -9.87 9.02 13.04
C LYS A 237 -8.40 8.63 12.88
N LEU A 238 -8.15 7.57 12.13
CA LEU A 238 -6.83 7.17 11.68
C LEU A 238 -6.66 7.51 10.20
N THR A 239 -5.44 7.89 9.84
CA THR A 239 -4.98 7.99 8.47
C THR A 239 -4.05 6.81 8.19
N LEU A 240 -4.32 6.11 7.10
CA LEU A 240 -3.59 4.95 6.63
C LEU A 240 -2.97 5.28 5.28
N TYR A 241 -1.76 4.80 5.06
CA TYR A 241 -1.07 4.91 3.79
C TYR A 241 -0.83 3.53 3.24
N TYR A 242 -1.04 3.36 1.94
CA TYR A 242 -0.81 2.11 1.23
C TYR A 242 0.09 2.35 0.02
N PHE A 243 0.74 1.30 -0.47
CA PHE A 243 1.43 1.29 -1.74
C PHE A 243 0.92 0.15 -2.63
N VAL A 244 1.06 0.34 -3.93
CA VAL A 244 0.75 -0.64 -4.96
C VAL A 244 1.85 -0.57 -6.03
N ILE A 245 2.29 -1.74 -6.51
CA ILE A 245 3.18 -1.84 -7.68
C ILE A 245 2.30 -1.77 -8.94
N GLU A 246 2.47 -0.72 -9.74
CA GLU A 246 1.64 -0.45 -10.91
C GLU A 246 1.88 -1.44 -12.06
N ASP A 247 3.11 -1.95 -12.18
CA ASP A 247 3.51 -2.90 -13.22
C ASP A 247 3.03 -4.33 -12.97
N LEU A 248 2.25 -4.57 -11.91
CA LEU A 248 1.53 -5.83 -11.76
C LEU A 248 0.26 -5.81 -12.64
N PRO A 249 -0.13 -6.95 -13.24
CA PRO A 249 -1.38 -7.04 -13.99
C PRO A 249 -2.59 -6.54 -13.18
N ASP A 250 -3.52 -5.82 -13.81
CA ASP A 250 -4.65 -5.14 -13.14
C ASP A 250 -5.43 -6.05 -12.17
N VAL A 251 -5.66 -7.29 -12.58
CA VAL A 251 -6.36 -8.29 -11.75
C VAL A 251 -5.59 -8.54 -10.45
N VAL A 252 -4.27 -8.73 -10.52
CA VAL A 252 -3.40 -8.97 -9.35
C VAL A 252 -3.27 -7.71 -8.51
N ARG A 253 -3.13 -6.55 -9.16
CA ARG A 253 -2.99 -5.24 -8.53
C ARG A 253 -4.22 -4.84 -7.70
N SER A 254 -5.41 -5.26 -8.12
CA SER A 254 -6.67 -5.01 -7.42
C SER A 254 -6.93 -5.92 -6.19
N MET A 255 -6.14 -6.97 -6.00
CA MET A 255 -6.31 -7.89 -4.87
C MET A 255 -5.76 -7.30 -3.58
N LEU A 256 -6.45 -7.52 -2.46
CA LEU A 256 -6.04 -7.03 -1.13
C LEU A 256 -4.61 -7.43 -0.74
N GLN A 257 -4.17 -8.63 -1.12
CA GLN A 257 -2.82 -9.14 -0.84
C GLN A 257 -1.69 -8.38 -1.56
N SER A 258 -2.02 -7.63 -2.62
CA SER A 258 -1.08 -6.84 -3.42
C SER A 258 -1.09 -5.36 -3.02
N ILE A 259 -1.95 -4.97 -2.08
CA ILE A 259 -2.03 -3.62 -1.52
C ILE A 259 -1.25 -3.63 -0.21
N GLY A 260 -0.04 -3.07 -0.24
CA GLY A 260 0.86 -3.05 0.91
C GLY A 260 0.53 -1.91 1.85
N LEU A 261 0.40 -2.18 3.14
CA LEU A 261 0.30 -1.13 4.16
C LEU A 261 1.66 -0.45 4.33
N VAL A 262 1.69 0.88 4.30
CA VAL A 262 2.88 1.71 4.53
C VAL A 262 2.91 2.23 5.95
N GLY A 263 1.77 2.63 6.49
CA GLY A 263 1.75 3.15 7.86
C GLY A 263 0.38 3.61 8.32
N ILE A 264 0.26 3.79 9.63
CA ILE A 264 -0.96 4.20 10.33
C ILE A 264 -0.62 5.30 11.33
N CYS A 265 -1.39 6.38 11.34
CA CYS A 265 -1.26 7.43 12.36
C CYS A 265 -2.64 8.02 12.70
N CYS A 266 -2.82 8.50 13.93
CA CYS A 266 -4.04 9.26 14.25
C CYS A 266 -4.05 10.58 13.47
N THR A 267 -5.14 10.85 12.76
CA THR A 267 -5.24 11.98 11.81
C THR A 267 -4.99 13.34 12.48
N LYS A 268 -5.35 13.47 13.77
CA LYS A 268 -5.12 14.69 14.57
C LYS A 268 -3.62 15.00 14.73
N TYR A 269 -2.77 13.99 14.85
CA TYR A 269 -1.32 14.17 15.00
C TYR A 269 -0.70 14.70 13.71
N LEU A 270 -1.21 14.27 12.57
CA LEU A 270 -0.79 14.75 11.26
C LEU A 270 -1.34 16.15 10.92
N SER A 271 -2.10 16.81 11.79
CA SER A 271 -2.69 18.13 11.50
C SER A 271 -1.80 19.30 11.89
N LEU A 272 -0.74 19.06 12.68
CA LEU A 272 0.26 20.05 13.06
C LEU A 272 1.39 20.06 12.02
N GLU A 273 1.81 21.24 11.53
CA GLU A 273 2.67 21.38 10.35
C GLU A 273 3.96 20.56 10.39
N THR A 274 4.63 20.45 11.54
CA THR A 274 5.91 19.73 11.67
C THR A 274 5.78 18.22 11.76
N ASN A 275 4.61 17.73 12.18
CA ASN A 275 4.43 16.30 12.50
C ASN A 275 4.42 15.40 11.25
N PRO A 276 3.74 15.75 10.15
CA PRO A 276 3.80 14.98 8.90
C PRO A 276 5.22 14.79 8.37
N ILE A 277 6.08 15.81 8.42
CA ILE A 277 7.47 15.72 7.95
C ILE A 277 8.21 14.60 8.68
N LYS A 278 8.12 14.59 10.01
CA LYS A 278 8.73 13.55 10.85
C LYS A 278 8.13 12.17 10.59
N TYR A 279 6.82 12.10 10.38
CA TYR A 279 6.13 10.84 10.11
C TYR A 279 6.57 10.21 8.78
N PHE A 280 6.75 11.02 7.73
CA PHE A 280 7.11 10.52 6.41
C PHE A 280 8.61 10.29 6.20
N GLU A 281 9.48 10.72 7.11
CA GLU A 281 10.94 10.62 6.96
C GLU A 281 11.41 9.18 6.64
N SER A 282 10.92 8.19 7.38
CA SER A 282 11.29 6.78 7.14
C SER A 282 10.80 6.29 5.78
N MET A 283 9.58 6.64 5.39
CA MET A 283 9.02 6.30 4.08
C MET A 283 9.83 6.93 2.94
N ILE A 284 10.22 8.20 3.06
CA ILE A 284 11.01 8.92 2.06
C ILE A 284 12.38 8.28 1.89
N ASN A 285 13.02 7.89 3.00
CA ASN A 285 14.33 7.24 2.96
C ASN A 285 14.27 5.89 2.24
N ASP A 286 13.31 5.02 2.59
CA ASP A 286 13.10 3.74 1.91
C ASP A 286 12.82 3.96 0.41
N LEU A 287 11.92 4.89 0.07
CA LEU A 287 11.59 5.18 -1.33
C LEU A 287 12.77 5.70 -2.15
N ASN A 288 13.54 6.62 -1.59
CA ASN A 288 14.72 7.15 -2.25
C ASN A 288 15.80 6.07 -2.44
N HIS A 289 15.94 5.15 -1.49
CA HIS A 289 16.85 4.02 -1.61
C HIS A 289 16.36 2.99 -2.65
N LEU A 290 15.07 2.69 -2.69
CA LEU A 290 14.46 1.86 -3.74
C LEU A 290 14.68 2.44 -5.14
N GLN A 291 14.67 3.77 -5.28
CA GLN A 291 14.92 4.43 -6.56
C GLN A 291 16.40 4.45 -6.93
N THR A 292 17.29 4.75 -5.98
CA THR A 292 18.72 5.01 -6.27
C THR A 292 19.59 3.75 -6.23
N THR A 293 19.33 2.84 -5.30
CA THR A 293 20.09 1.59 -5.12
C THR A 293 19.35 0.38 -5.69
N GLY A 294 18.02 0.35 -5.59
CA GLY A 294 17.19 -0.79 -5.98
C GLY A 294 17.17 -1.93 -4.97
N LEU A 295 16.43 -2.99 -5.30
CA LEU A 295 16.31 -4.22 -4.52
C LEU A 295 16.86 -5.44 -5.27
N SER A 296 17.60 -6.26 -4.54
CA SER A 296 18.02 -7.58 -5.01
C SER A 296 16.96 -8.61 -4.62
N VAL A 297 16.43 -9.31 -5.62
CA VAL A 297 15.42 -10.36 -5.47
C VAL A 297 16.01 -11.68 -5.98
N GLN A 298 15.72 -12.80 -5.31
CA GLN A 298 16.37 -14.09 -5.59
C GLN A 298 16.16 -14.57 -7.04
N SER A 299 14.97 -14.35 -7.58
CA SER A 299 14.57 -14.80 -8.92
C SER A 299 14.93 -13.82 -10.04
N PHE A 300 15.65 -12.72 -9.74
CA PHE A 300 16.04 -11.71 -10.72
C PHE A 300 17.53 -11.40 -10.61
N ASN A 301 18.26 -11.54 -11.72
CA ASN A 301 19.67 -11.22 -11.77
C ASN A 301 19.88 -9.72 -11.98
N GLY A 302 20.06 -8.97 -10.90
CA GLY A 302 20.29 -7.53 -10.94
C GLY A 302 19.67 -6.81 -9.75
N GLN A 303 19.54 -5.49 -9.88
CA GLN A 303 18.77 -4.65 -8.96
C GLN A 303 17.50 -4.21 -9.68
N LEU A 304 16.35 -4.38 -9.03
CA LEU A 304 15.08 -3.79 -9.46
C LEU A 304 14.97 -2.41 -8.82
N HIS A 305 14.84 -1.38 -9.64
CA HIS A 305 14.64 -0.01 -9.18
C HIS A 305 13.15 0.32 -9.15
N PHE A 306 12.75 1.16 -8.20
CA PHE A 306 11.36 1.59 -8.06
C PHE A 306 11.28 3.11 -8.06
N VAL A 307 10.35 3.66 -8.83
CA VAL A 307 10.12 5.09 -8.96
C VAL A 307 8.76 5.41 -8.35
N PHE A 308 8.74 6.45 -7.53
CA PHE A 308 7.50 7.02 -7.06
C PHE A 308 6.71 7.59 -8.25
N SER A 309 5.47 7.13 -8.41
CA SER A 309 4.57 7.53 -9.49
C SER A 309 3.61 8.64 -9.04
N LEU A 310 2.65 8.29 -8.19
CA LEU A 310 1.53 9.14 -7.80
C LEU A 310 1.19 8.91 -6.33
N LEU A 311 0.61 9.93 -5.70
CA LEU A 311 -0.08 9.80 -4.41
C LEU A 311 -1.55 10.18 -4.59
N THR A 312 -2.42 9.19 -4.45
CA THR A 312 -3.88 9.34 -4.57
C THR A 312 -4.52 9.47 -3.19
N GLY A 313 -5.60 10.22 -3.09
CA GLY A 313 -6.42 10.31 -1.89
C GLY A 313 -7.59 11.26 -2.14
N ASP A 314 -8.44 11.44 -1.13
CA ASP A 314 -9.50 12.43 -1.21
C ASP A 314 -8.94 13.85 -1.38
N ASN A 315 -9.78 14.77 -1.85
CA ASN A 315 -9.38 16.17 -2.08
C ASN A 315 -8.78 16.81 -0.81
N LEU A 316 -9.25 16.43 0.38
CA LEU A 316 -8.76 16.99 1.63
C LEU A 316 -7.35 16.48 1.95
N ALA A 317 -7.10 15.19 1.73
CA ALA A 317 -5.83 14.51 1.91
C ALA A 317 -4.77 14.98 0.92
N THR A 318 -5.11 15.04 -0.38
CA THR A 318 -4.20 15.53 -1.42
C THR A 318 -3.85 16.99 -1.21
N HIS A 319 -4.81 17.85 -0.84
CA HIS A 319 -4.54 19.24 -0.48
C HIS A 319 -3.61 19.35 0.73
N LYS A 320 -3.82 18.52 1.75
CA LYS A 320 -3.00 18.50 2.96
C LYS A 320 -1.55 18.09 2.64
N ILE A 321 -1.35 17.04 1.83
CA ILE A 321 -0.03 16.56 1.42
C ILE A 321 0.63 17.54 0.43
N GLY A 322 -0.15 18.21 -0.42
CA GLY A 322 0.37 19.18 -1.38
C GLY A 322 0.71 20.55 -0.80
N GLY A 323 0.40 20.82 0.48
CA GLY A 323 0.61 22.14 1.08
C GLY A 323 -0.43 23.20 0.64
N PHE A 324 -1.59 22.76 0.16
CA PHE A 324 -2.68 23.62 -0.30
C PHE A 324 -3.68 23.96 0.82
N GLN A 325 -4.47 25.00 0.61
CA GLN A 325 -5.60 25.32 1.48
C GLN A 325 -6.61 24.18 1.48
N ARG A 326 -7.21 23.91 2.64
CA ARG A 326 -8.23 22.86 2.82
C ARG A 326 -9.66 23.41 2.83
N ASN A 327 -9.82 24.70 2.49
CA ASN A 327 -11.11 25.32 2.30
C ASN A 327 -11.44 25.31 0.80
N PHE A 328 -12.48 24.56 0.44
CA PHE A 328 -12.96 24.44 -0.94
C PHE A 328 -14.02 25.48 -1.32
N ASN A 329 -14.39 26.35 -0.38
CA ASN A 329 -15.48 27.31 -0.52
C ASN A 329 -15.03 28.77 -0.69
N SER A 330 -13.74 29.01 -0.95
CA SER A 330 -13.22 30.36 -1.17
C SER A 330 -11.84 30.35 -1.86
N GLY A 331 -11.43 31.51 -2.38
CA GLY A 331 -10.08 31.70 -2.94
C GLY A 331 -9.78 30.76 -4.13
N GLN A 332 -8.50 30.46 -4.34
CA GLN A 332 -8.07 29.49 -5.34
C GLN A 332 -7.99 28.10 -4.71
N PHE A 333 -9.07 27.34 -4.88
CA PHE A 333 -9.31 26.09 -4.16
C PHE A 333 -8.85 24.83 -4.90
N CYS A 334 -8.48 24.92 -6.16
CA CYS A 334 -8.01 23.78 -6.96
C CYS A 334 -6.49 23.65 -6.89
N HIS A 335 -5.96 22.44 -6.74
CA HIS A 335 -4.51 22.16 -6.79
C HIS A 335 -3.96 22.00 -8.20
N LEU A 336 -4.81 21.95 -9.23
CA LEU A 336 -4.41 21.87 -10.64
C LEU A 336 -4.44 23.21 -11.38
N CYS A 337 -5.30 24.15 -10.96
CA CYS A 337 -5.48 25.43 -11.66
C CYS A 337 -5.63 26.61 -10.69
N HIS A 338 -5.54 27.82 -11.25
CA HIS A 338 -5.64 29.09 -10.55
C HIS A 338 -7.04 29.71 -10.59
N ILE A 339 -8.08 28.93 -10.91
CA ILE A 339 -9.47 29.42 -10.92
C ILE A 339 -9.87 29.83 -9.49
N SER A 340 -10.40 31.04 -9.35
CA SER A 340 -11.00 31.52 -8.11
C SER A 340 -12.39 30.92 -7.91
N TYR A 341 -12.77 30.68 -6.66
CA TYR A 341 -14.07 30.11 -6.28
C TYR A 341 -15.28 30.86 -6.87
N GLU A 342 -15.16 32.18 -7.04
CA GLU A 342 -16.20 33.01 -7.66
C GLU A 342 -16.52 32.59 -9.11
N PHE A 343 -15.55 32.02 -9.82
CA PHE A 343 -15.67 31.58 -11.21
C PHE A 343 -15.88 30.06 -11.36
N ARG A 344 -16.05 29.29 -10.27
CA ARG A 344 -16.07 27.81 -10.29
C ARG A 344 -17.16 27.17 -11.17
N LEU A 345 -18.25 27.88 -11.45
CA LEU A 345 -19.36 27.43 -12.31
C LEU A 345 -19.30 28.05 -13.71
N THR A 346 -18.28 28.86 -13.99
CA THR A 346 -18.11 29.49 -15.29
C THR A 346 -17.61 28.44 -16.28
N PRO A 347 -18.23 28.28 -17.45
CA PRO A 347 -17.74 27.38 -18.49
C PRO A 347 -16.28 27.67 -18.82
N LEU A 348 -15.48 26.63 -19.02
CA LEU A 348 -14.06 26.78 -19.40
C LEU A 348 -13.87 27.50 -20.75
N THR A 349 -14.91 27.60 -21.58
CA THR A 349 -14.91 28.42 -22.80
C THR A 349 -14.91 29.91 -22.52
N ASP A 350 -15.43 30.31 -21.35
CA ASP A 350 -15.69 31.71 -21.00
C ASP A 350 -14.60 32.26 -20.06
N ILE A 351 -13.65 31.41 -19.66
CA ILE A 351 -12.49 31.77 -18.85
C ILE A 351 -11.22 31.20 -19.47
N SER A 352 -10.13 31.96 -19.48
CA SER A 352 -8.84 31.39 -19.85
C SER A 352 -8.46 30.35 -18.79
N PHE A 353 -8.28 29.09 -19.20
CA PHE A 353 -7.79 28.06 -18.29
C PHE A 353 -6.39 28.45 -17.80
N LEU A 354 -6.22 28.55 -16.49
CA LEU A 354 -4.96 28.94 -15.85
C LEU A 354 -4.36 27.74 -15.10
N PRO A 355 -3.67 26.80 -15.78
CA PRO A 355 -3.05 25.67 -15.11
C PRO A 355 -1.97 26.14 -14.14
N ARG A 356 -1.83 25.44 -13.02
CA ARG A 356 -0.68 25.61 -12.14
C ARG A 356 0.53 24.98 -12.78
N ARG A 357 1.62 25.72 -12.84
CA ARG A 357 2.92 25.26 -13.33
C ARG A 357 3.86 25.05 -12.14
N VAL A 358 4.83 24.15 -12.28
CA VAL A 358 5.85 23.88 -11.24
C VAL A 358 6.55 25.18 -10.80
N THR A 359 6.98 26.00 -11.77
CA THR A 359 7.69 27.25 -11.50
C THR A 359 6.83 28.26 -10.72
N THR A 360 5.58 28.45 -11.12
CA THR A 360 4.67 29.38 -10.44
C THR A 360 4.25 28.86 -9.06
N HIS A 361 4.01 27.56 -8.94
CA HIS A 361 3.73 26.93 -7.65
C HIS A 361 4.88 27.11 -6.66
N ASN A 362 6.12 26.84 -7.06
CA ASN A 362 7.30 27.02 -6.19
C ASN A 362 7.47 28.47 -5.72
N MET A 363 7.18 29.44 -6.59
CA MET A 363 7.17 30.85 -6.19
C MET A 363 6.08 31.14 -5.13
N HIS A 364 4.86 30.60 -5.31
CA HIS A 364 3.78 30.75 -4.33
C HIS A 364 4.10 30.08 -2.98
N VAL A 365 4.74 28.91 -3.00
CA VAL A 365 5.22 28.23 -1.79
C VAL A 365 6.22 29.10 -1.04
N GLN A 366 7.25 29.62 -1.74
CA GLN A 366 8.23 30.52 -1.11
C GLN A 366 7.60 31.78 -0.53
N GLN A 367 6.58 32.33 -1.19
CA GLN A 367 5.82 33.48 -0.68
C GLN A 367 4.98 33.11 0.55
N ALA A 368 4.31 31.95 0.53
CA ALA A 368 3.51 31.45 1.64
C ALA A 368 4.38 31.22 2.89
N VAL A 369 5.54 30.59 2.74
CA VAL A 369 6.49 30.33 3.85
C VAL A 369 7.05 31.63 4.44
N LYS A 370 7.35 32.63 3.60
CA LYS A 370 7.87 33.94 4.05
C LYS A 370 6.79 34.83 4.65
N SER A 371 5.53 34.60 4.29
CA SER A 371 4.40 35.38 4.76
C SER A 371 4.07 34.96 6.19
N PHE A 372 4.32 35.84 7.17
CA PHE A 372 3.77 35.70 8.53
C PHE A 372 2.24 35.81 8.58
N ASN A 373 1.59 36.03 7.43
CA ASN A 373 0.14 36.14 7.30
C ASN A 373 -0.48 34.76 7.09
N THR A 374 -1.54 34.43 7.83
CA THR A 374 -2.25 33.14 7.76
C THR A 374 -3.07 32.91 6.49
N LYS A 375 -2.99 33.84 5.53
CA LYS A 375 -3.79 33.76 4.28
C LYS A 375 -3.06 32.94 3.23
N PRO A 376 -3.75 32.01 2.55
CA PRO A 376 -3.17 31.26 1.44
C PRO A 376 -2.66 32.18 0.32
N VAL A 377 -1.46 31.91 -0.19
CA VAL A 377 -0.90 32.58 -1.37
C VAL A 377 -1.27 31.75 -2.58
N ALA A 378 -2.16 32.26 -3.41
CA ALA A 378 -2.66 31.54 -4.58
C ALA A 378 -3.20 30.13 -4.25
N GLY A 379 -3.85 29.97 -3.08
CA GLY A 379 -4.34 28.67 -2.59
C GLY A 379 -3.28 27.79 -1.92
N VAL A 380 -2.02 28.22 -1.85
CA VAL A 380 -0.93 27.52 -1.15
C VAL A 380 -0.81 28.04 0.28
N VAL A 381 -0.70 27.14 1.25
CA VAL A 381 -0.54 27.47 2.68
C VAL A 381 0.89 27.26 3.15
N GLY A 382 1.61 26.31 2.57
CA GLY A 382 2.98 26.02 2.96
C GLY A 382 3.63 24.97 2.08
N GLU A 383 4.75 24.43 2.55
CA GLU A 383 5.46 23.35 1.89
C GLU A 383 4.73 22.00 2.06
N SER A 384 4.92 21.12 1.08
CA SER A 384 4.53 19.72 1.21
C SER A 384 5.38 19.04 2.29
N PRO A 385 4.84 18.08 3.06
CA PRO A 385 5.63 17.30 4.00
C PRO A 385 6.50 16.22 3.33
N LEU A 386 6.53 16.17 1.99
CA LEU A 386 7.36 15.25 1.20
C LEU A 386 8.47 15.99 0.40
N PRO A 387 9.23 16.94 0.99
CA PRO A 387 10.09 17.85 0.23
C PRO A 387 11.30 17.17 -0.43
N HIS A 388 11.68 15.98 0.04
CA HIS A 388 12.89 15.26 -0.39
C HIS A 388 12.59 13.90 -1.03
N LEU A 389 11.31 13.59 -1.28
CA LEU A 389 10.94 12.39 -2.02
C LEU A 389 11.32 12.59 -3.49
N ILE A 390 12.22 11.75 -4.01
CA ILE A 390 12.67 11.85 -5.40
C ILE A 390 11.47 11.60 -6.32
N GLY A 391 11.30 12.48 -7.32
CA GLY A 391 10.22 12.41 -8.29
C GLY A 391 8.87 12.97 -7.82
N PHE A 392 8.72 13.32 -6.54
CA PHE A 392 7.50 13.93 -6.04
C PHE A 392 7.48 15.44 -6.32
N HIS A 393 6.35 15.93 -6.83
CA HIS A 393 6.02 17.35 -6.84
C HIS A 393 4.50 17.52 -6.73
N PRO A 394 3.95 18.40 -5.86
CA PRO A 394 2.50 18.51 -5.66
C PRO A 394 1.67 18.70 -6.95
N ILE A 395 2.21 19.46 -7.91
CA ILE A 395 1.57 19.70 -9.22
C ILE A 395 1.62 18.51 -10.17
N LYS A 396 2.60 17.61 -10.05
CA LYS A 396 2.80 16.48 -10.97
C LYS A 396 2.31 15.14 -10.41
N SER A 397 2.30 15.03 -9.08
CA SER A 397 2.20 13.74 -8.39
C SER A 397 0.85 13.51 -7.69
N LEU A 398 -0.04 14.51 -7.66
CA LEU A 398 -1.32 14.46 -6.98
C LEU A 398 -2.46 14.53 -8.03
N PRO A 399 -2.99 13.38 -8.48
CA PRO A 399 -4.10 13.36 -9.42
C PRO A 399 -5.41 13.80 -8.75
N ASN A 400 -6.44 14.04 -9.57
CA ASN A 400 -7.80 14.30 -9.08
C ASN A 400 -8.42 13.03 -8.48
N ASP A 401 -9.39 13.23 -7.61
CA ASP A 401 -10.17 12.15 -7.05
C ASP A 401 -11.39 11.87 -7.94
N LEU A 402 -11.28 10.88 -8.82
CA LEU A 402 -12.39 10.49 -9.69
C LEU A 402 -13.65 10.06 -8.93
N MET A 403 -13.51 9.49 -7.73
CA MET A 403 -14.67 9.10 -6.92
C MET A 403 -15.40 10.35 -6.43
N HIS A 404 -14.71 11.24 -5.74
CA HIS A 404 -15.35 12.42 -5.14
C HIS A 404 -15.69 13.50 -6.17
N ASP A 405 -14.82 13.77 -7.15
CA ASP A 405 -15.03 14.83 -8.14
C ASP A 405 -16.06 14.40 -9.20
N PHE A 406 -15.94 13.17 -9.71
CA PHE A 406 -16.80 12.71 -10.81
C PHE A 406 -17.99 11.90 -10.30
N ALA A 407 -17.79 10.81 -9.55
CA ALA A 407 -18.87 9.91 -9.16
C ALA A 407 -19.82 10.52 -8.11
N GLU A 408 -19.29 11.24 -7.12
CA GLU A 408 -20.09 11.93 -6.08
C GLU A 408 -20.40 13.39 -6.43
N GLY A 409 -19.56 14.04 -7.24
CA GLY A 409 -19.71 15.43 -7.65
C GLY A 409 -20.57 15.60 -8.90
N ILE A 410 -19.98 15.35 -10.06
CA ILE A 410 -20.60 15.67 -11.37
C ILE A 410 -21.76 14.73 -11.70
N CYS A 411 -21.59 13.41 -11.51
CA CYS A 411 -22.57 12.41 -11.93
C CYS A 411 -23.96 12.63 -11.31
N PRO A 412 -24.11 12.90 -10.00
CA PRO A 412 -25.44 13.12 -9.41
C PRO A 412 -26.12 14.36 -9.97
N GLY A 413 -25.36 15.43 -10.27
CA GLY A 413 -25.88 16.62 -10.92
C GLY A 413 -26.40 16.33 -12.32
N PHE A 414 -25.63 15.58 -13.12
CA PHE A 414 -26.03 15.18 -14.47
C PHE A 414 -27.27 14.28 -14.47
N ILE A 415 -27.30 13.27 -13.61
CA ILE A 415 -28.47 12.38 -13.44
C ILE A 415 -29.70 13.20 -13.02
N ARG A 416 -29.54 14.16 -12.11
CA ARG A 416 -30.64 15.04 -11.69
C ARG A 416 -31.19 15.86 -12.85
N LEU A 417 -30.34 16.38 -13.74
CA LEU A 417 -30.79 17.11 -14.92
C LEU A 417 -31.57 16.20 -15.86
N LEU A 418 -31.05 15.00 -16.15
CA LEU A 418 -31.73 14.01 -17.00
C LEU A 418 -33.10 13.62 -16.45
N LEU A 419 -33.21 13.40 -15.13
CA LEU A 419 -34.47 13.00 -14.49
C LEU A 419 -35.48 14.14 -14.34
N ASN A 420 -35.04 15.40 -14.31
CA ASN A 420 -35.92 16.58 -14.22
C ASN A 420 -36.25 17.20 -15.58
N CYS A 421 -35.75 16.66 -16.69
CA CYS A 421 -36.26 16.96 -18.02
C CYS A 421 -37.60 16.23 -18.23
N GLN A 422 -38.68 16.79 -17.66
CA GLN A 422 -40.07 16.54 -18.06
C GLN A 422 -40.75 17.85 -18.43
#